data_AF-A0A8T5PG44-F1
#
_entry.id   AF-A0A8T5PG44-F1
#
_cell.length_a   1.000
_cell.length_b   1.000
_cell.length_c   1.000
_cell.angle_alpha   90.00
_cell.angle_beta   90.00
_cell.angle_gamma   90.00
#
_symmetry.space_group_name_H-M   'P 1'
#
loop_
_entity.id
_entity.type
_entity.pdbx_description
1 polymer ?
#
loop_
_entity_poly.entity_id
_entity_poly.type
_entity_poly.pdbx_seq_one_letter_code
_entity_poly.pdbx_strand_id
1 'polypeptide(L)' 'MKNVLDMLKSKNRFERAEGYAILALLTSSLLLSLGIGLTAISTRGLPAILAMLGALFSFLSAVALIGIWVWEDMVKE' A
#
# COMPACT_ATOMS: atom_id res chain seq x y z
N MET A 1 7.78 16.07 -7.66
CA MET A 1 7.10 14.95 -6.98
C MET A 1 6.44 15.52 -5.73
N LYS A 2 5.10 15.49 -5.63
CA LYS A 2 4.42 15.89 -4.39
C LYS A 2 4.82 14.89 -3.29
N ASN A 3 5.24 15.41 -2.14
CA ASN A 3 5.57 14.56 -1.01
C ASN A 3 4.31 13.91 -0.45
N VAL A 4 4.39 12.67 0.02
CA VAL A 4 3.25 11.95 0.64
C VAL A 4 2.67 12.74 1.83
N LEU A 5 3.56 13.42 2.57
CA LEU A 5 3.22 14.36 3.64
C LEU A 5 2.41 15.57 3.16
N ASP A 6 2.66 16.05 1.94
CA ASP A 6 1.95 17.16 1.33
C ASP A 6 0.55 16.71 0.86
N MET A 7 0.45 15.48 0.33
CA MET A 7 -0.82 14.85 -0.08
C MET A 7 -1.75 14.59 1.13
N LEU A 8 -1.21 14.15 2.26
CA LEU A 8 -1.96 13.97 3.53
C LEU A 8 -2.50 15.27 4.12
N LYS A 9 -1.81 16.39 3.82
CA LYS A 9 -2.16 17.74 4.27
C LYS A 9 -3.07 18.48 3.29
N SER A 10 -3.33 17.91 2.10
CA SER A 10 -4.18 18.53 1.09
C SER A 10 -5.64 18.63 1.55
N LYS A 11 -6.31 19.70 1.12
CA LYS A 11 -7.73 19.97 1.39
C LYS A 11 -8.64 19.07 0.55
N ASN A 12 -8.13 18.49 -0.54
CA ASN A 12 -8.87 17.58 -1.41
C ASN A 12 -8.95 16.17 -0.82
N ARG A 13 -10.16 15.61 -0.78
CA ARG A 13 -10.41 14.25 -0.26
C ARG A 13 -9.72 13.18 -1.12
N PHE A 14 -9.57 13.41 -2.42
CA PHE A 14 -8.88 12.50 -3.35
C PHE A 14 -7.37 12.43 -3.09
N GLU A 15 -6.67 13.57 -3.06
CA GLU A 15 -5.23 13.61 -2.76
C GLU A 15 -4.91 13.03 -1.37
N ARG A 16 -5.80 13.22 -0.38
CA ARG A 16 -5.67 12.55 0.93
C ARG A 16 -5.82 11.04 0.84
N ALA A 17 -6.79 10.56 0.06
CA ALA A 17 -7.02 9.12 -0.12
C ALA A 17 -5.83 8.45 -0.82
N GLU A 18 -5.26 9.10 -1.83
CA GLU A 18 -4.00 8.65 -2.45
C GLU A 18 -2.86 8.58 -1.44
N GLY A 19 -2.66 9.64 -0.64
CA GLY A 19 -1.62 9.66 0.39
C GLY A 19 -1.74 8.51 1.39
N TYR A 20 -2.97 8.20 1.82
CA TYR A 20 -3.25 7.05 2.68
C TYR A 20 -2.98 5.71 1.98
N ALA A 21 -3.38 5.57 0.71
CA ALA A 21 -3.14 4.36 -0.07
C ALA A 21 -1.64 4.12 -0.31
N ILE A 22 -0.84 5.17 -0.52
CA ILE A 22 0.62 5.10 -0.64
C ILE A 22 1.24 4.68 0.70
N LEU A 23 0.81 5.27 1.81
CA LEU A 23 1.28 4.87 3.15
C LEU A 23 0.92 3.41 3.47
N ALA A 24 -0.30 3.00 3.16
CA ALA A 24 -0.75 1.62 3.34
C ALA A 24 0.08 0.64 2.49
N LEU A 25 0.42 1.02 1.24
CA LEU A 25 1.33 0.25 0.39
C LEU A 25 2.72 0.12 1.01
N LEU A 26 3.26 1.23 1.51
CA LEU A 26 4.60 1.27 2.09
C LEU A 26 4.67 0.39 3.35
N THR A 27 3.65 0.50 4.20
CA THR A 27 3.55 -0.26 5.45
C THR A 27 3.34 -1.76 5.19
N SER A 28 2.48 -2.12 4.25
CA SER A 28 2.23 -3.52 3.86
C SER A 28 3.45 -4.14 3.15
N SER A 29 4.18 -3.37 2.34
CA SER A 29 5.41 -3.81 1.69
C SER A 29 6.54 -4.06 2.70
N LEU A 30 6.67 -3.22 3.73
CA LEU A 30 7.57 -3.49 4.86
C LEU A 30 7.17 -4.76 5.62
N LEU A 31 5.87 -4.95 5.87
CA LEU A 31 5.35 -6.14 6.53
C LEU A 31 5.61 -7.41 5.70
N LEU A 32 5.43 -7.33 4.39
CA LEU A 32 5.73 -8.39 3.44
C LEU A 32 7.23 -8.72 3.45
N SER A 33 8.09 -7.70 3.38
CA SER A 33 9.54 -7.85 3.42
C SER A 33 10.00 -8.52 4.71
N LEU A 34 9.45 -8.12 5.86
CA LEU A 34 9.70 -8.77 7.15
C LEU A 34 9.18 -10.21 7.18
N GLY A 35 7.99 -10.47 6.63
CA GLY A 35 7.43 -11.81 6.51
C GLY A 35 8.32 -12.74 5.69
N ILE A 36 8.77 -12.28 4.51
CA ILE A 36 9.69 -13.01 3.65
C ILE A 36 11.04 -13.23 4.35
N GLY A 37 11.58 -12.20 5.00
CA GLY A 37 12.82 -12.27 5.77
C GLY A 37 12.75 -13.31 6.89
N LEU A 38 11.63 -13.36 7.64
CA LEU A 38 11.44 -14.38 8.67
C LEU A 38 11.22 -15.79 8.09
N THR A 39 10.59 -15.91 6.91
CA THR A 39 10.44 -17.23 6.26
C THR A 39 11.77 -17.85 5.84
N ALA A 40 12.82 -17.04 5.64
CA ALA A 40 14.17 -17.53 5.37
C ALA A 40 14.78 -18.27 6.58
N ILE A 41 14.34 -17.95 7.80
CA ILE A 41 14.83 -18.58 9.04
C ILE A 41 13.91 -19.75 9.46
N SER A 42 12.60 -19.60 9.27
CA SER A 42 11.63 -20.66 9.53
C SER A 42 10.50 -20.64 8.51
N THR A 43 10.45 -21.67 7.66
CA THR A 43 9.47 -21.81 6.57
C THR A 43 8.09 -22.29 7.03
N ARG A 44 7.91 -22.65 8.31
CA ARG A 44 6.66 -23.22 8.84
C ARG A 44 6.02 -22.33 9.90
N GLY A 45 4.72 -22.10 9.75
CA GLY A 45 3.87 -21.46 10.76
C GLY A 45 3.63 -19.96 10.51
N LEU A 46 3.73 -19.17 11.58
CA LEU A 46 3.39 -17.74 11.63
C LEU A 46 4.04 -16.86 10.54
N PRO A 47 5.33 -17.00 10.19
CA PRO A 47 5.96 -16.07 9.25
C PRO A 47 5.47 -16.24 7.80
N ALA A 48 5.07 -17.45 7.41
CA ALA A 48 4.43 -17.68 6.11
C ALA A 48 3.05 -17.01 6.04
N ILE A 49 2.27 -17.10 7.13
CA ILE A 49 0.96 -16.42 7.24
C ILE A 49 1.14 -14.91 7.20
N LEU A 50 2.18 -14.39 7.88
CA LEU A 50 2.49 -12.96 7.90
C LEU A 50 2.91 -12.44 6.52
N ALA A 51 3.71 -13.21 5.77
CA ALA A 51 4.07 -12.90 4.39
C ALA A 51 2.83 -12.93 3.46
N MET A 52 1.97 -13.95 3.59
CA MET A 52 0.74 -14.04 2.80
C MET A 52 -0.21 -12.86 3.06
N LEU A 53 -0.39 -12.47 4.33
CA LEU A 53 -1.19 -11.31 4.69
C LEU A 53 -0.57 -10.00 4.18
N GLY A 54 0.75 -9.83 4.34
CA GLY A 54 1.47 -8.67 3.82
C GLY A 54 1.30 -8.51 2.31
N ALA A 55 1.39 -9.60 1.55
CA ALA A 55 1.20 -9.60 0.10
C ALA A 55 -0.23 -9.23 -0.28
N LEU A 56 -1.22 -9.77 0.43
CA LEU A 56 -2.64 -9.50 0.16
C LEU A 56 -3.00 -8.04 0.44
N PHE A 57 -2.52 -7.46 1.55
CA PHE A 57 -2.70 -6.03 1.83
C PHE A 57 -1.97 -5.14 0.83
N SER A 58 -0.76 -5.51 0.41
CA SER A 58 0.00 -4.73 -0.57
C SER A 58 -0.68 -4.73 -1.94
N PHE A 59 -1.21 -5.87 -2.35
CA PHE A 59 -1.99 -6.00 -3.57
C PHE A 59 -3.28 -5.17 -3.51
N LEU A 60 -4.04 -5.26 -2.41
CA LEU A 60 -5.28 -4.50 -2.25
C LEU A 60 -5.03 -2.98 -2.28
N SER A 61 -3.95 -2.54 -1.64
CA SER A 61 -3.56 -1.13 -1.60
C SER A 61 -3.09 -0.63 -2.97
N ALA A 62 -2.41 -1.48 -3.75
CA ALA A 62 -2.05 -1.16 -5.14
C ALA A 62 -3.28 -1.04 -6.04
N VAL A 63 -4.25 -1.96 -5.93
CA VAL A 63 -5.52 -1.90 -6.68
C VAL A 63 -6.31 -0.64 -6.32
N ALA A 64 -6.37 -0.28 -5.04
CA ALA A 64 -7.02 0.96 -4.60
C ALA A 64 -6.35 2.21 -5.21
N LEU A 65 -5.02 2.25 -5.26
CA LEU A 65 -4.26 3.34 -5.87
C LEU A 65 -4.50 3.45 -7.36
N ILE A 66 -4.44 2.32 -8.08
CA ILE A 66 -4.74 2.27 -9.51
C ILE A 66 -6.18 2.75 -9.75
N GLY A 67 -7.14 2.33 -8.92
CA GLY A 67 -8.53 2.78 -9.00
C GLY A 67 -8.68 4.28 -8.81
N ILE A 68 -7.98 4.87 -7.83
CA ILE A 68 -8.00 6.32 -7.62
C ILE A 68 -7.38 7.06 -8.80
N TRP A 69 -6.25 6.58 -9.34
CA TRP A 69 -5.61 7.16 -10.52
C TRP A 69 -6.50 7.10 -11.75
N VAL A 70 -7.07 5.93 -12.05
CA VAL A 70 -7.98 5.77 -13.19
C VAL A 70 -9.21 6.66 -13.04
N TRP A 71 -9.77 6.75 -11.83
CA TRP A 71 -10.91 7.64 -11.57
C TRP A 71 -10.53 9.12 -11.72
N GLU A 72 -9.37 9.52 -11.21
CA GLU A 72 -8.88 10.89 -11.32
C GLU A 72 -8.60 11.27 -12.79
N ASP A 73 -8.05 10.34 -13.58
CA ASP A 73 -7.79 10.52 -15.01
C ASP A 73 -9.12 10.67 -15.78
N MET A 74 -10.08 9.78 -15.53
CA MET A 74 -11.43 9.81 -16.13
C MET A 74 -12.26 11.05 -15.75
N VAL A 75 -12.05 11.62 -14.57
CA VAL A 75 -12.78 12.81 -14.09
C VAL A 75 -12.10 14.12 -14.51
N LYS A 76 -10.82 14.09 -14.87
CA LYS A 76 -10.06 15.26 -15.34
C LYS A 76 -10.09 15.46 -16.86
N GLU A 77 -10.65 14.51 -17.63
CA GLU A 77 -10.96 14.64 -19.06
C GLU A 77 -12.33 15.33 -19.27
#